data_AF-A0A2D9XKG5-F1
#
_entry.id   AF-A0A2D9XKG5-F1
#
_cell.length_a   1.000
_cell.length_b   1.000
_cell.length_c   1.000
_cell.angle_alpha   90.00
_cell.angle_beta   90.00
_cell.angle_gamma   90.00
#
_symmetry.space_group_name_H-M   'P 1'
#
loop_
_entity.id
_entity.type
_entity.pdbx_description
1 polymer ?
#
loop_
_entity_poly.entity_id
_entity_poly.type
_entity_poly.pdbx_seq_one_letter_code
_entity_poly.pdbx_strand_id
1 'polypeptide(L)'
;MPVNFSGILMQADEEYGNDVWDKHFGNLYKQLEIQKRNYQLSGFFNPFASVQSLSMGTAGTDMFHHLDFLKQAENYRRFFIKKLNNEYAFGGSKTGDRSWKADTEFFQSVKDFSYSFPVFLSFVSKYILDILFLLLWSVCLLFLLKYSSEKTIIL
;
A
#
# COMPACT_ATOMS: atom_id res chain seq x y z
N MET A 1 12.79 -15.88 -36.57
CA MET A 1 13.77 -15.48 -35.52
C MET A 1 13.78 -16.58 -34.47
N PRO A 2 14.93 -16.93 -33.87
CA PRO A 2 14.97 -17.97 -32.84
C PRO A 2 14.21 -17.52 -31.59
N VAL A 3 13.49 -18.45 -30.96
CA VAL A 3 12.76 -18.24 -29.71
C VAL A 3 13.40 -19.11 -28.63
N ASN A 4 13.63 -18.56 -27.44
CA ASN A 4 14.09 -19.32 -26.28
C ASN A 4 12.90 -19.76 -25.41
N PHE A 5 12.59 -21.05 -25.44
CA PHE A 5 11.46 -21.62 -24.69
C PHE A 5 11.63 -21.49 -23.17
N SER A 6 12.87 -21.46 -22.67
CA SER A 6 13.12 -21.30 -21.24
C SER A 6 12.60 -19.96 -20.72
N GLY A 7 12.70 -18.87 -21.50
CA GLY A 7 12.15 -17.57 -21.10
C GLY A 7 10.62 -17.57 -21.03
N ILE A 8 9.96 -18.29 -21.94
CA ILE A 8 8.50 -18.49 -21.90
C ILE A 8 8.10 -19.29 -20.65
N LEU A 9 8.81 -20.38 -20.36
CA LEU A 9 8.57 -21.20 -19.17
C LEU A 9 8.78 -20.40 -17.88
N MET A 10 9.85 -19.61 -17.79
CA MET A 10 10.11 -18.70 -16.66
C MET A 10 8.97 -17.71 -16.45
N GLN A 11 8.43 -17.15 -17.53
CA GLN A 11 7.31 -16.22 -17.43
C GLN A 11 6.01 -16.91 -16.96
N ALA A 12 5.76 -18.14 -17.41
CA ALA A 12 4.61 -18.92 -16.96
C ALA A 12 4.73 -19.28 -15.46
N ASP A 13 5.94 -19.60 -14.99
CA ASP A 13 6.22 -19.87 -13.57
C ASP A 13 5.97 -18.62 -12.70
N GLU A 14 6.43 -17.44 -13.16
CA GLU A 14 6.15 -16.17 -12.50
C GLU A 14 4.64 -15.85 -12.44
N GLU A 15 3.89 -16.14 -13.50
CA GLU A 15 2.43 -15.92 -13.52
C GLU A 15 1.72 -16.80 -12.47
N TYR A 16 2.10 -18.07 -12.34
CA TYR A 16 1.58 -18.92 -11.27
C TYR A 16 2.03 -18.45 -9.88
N GLY A 17 3.30 -18.05 -9.72
CA GLY A 17 3.82 -17.50 -8.48
C GLY A 17 3.09 -16.23 -8.03
N ASN A 18 2.74 -15.36 -8.97
CA ASN A 18 1.96 -14.14 -8.73
C ASN A 18 0.57 -14.45 -8.15
N ASP A 19 -0.11 -15.48 -8.65
CA ASP A 19 -1.43 -15.89 -8.14
C ASP A 19 -1.35 -16.39 -6.69
N VAL A 20 -0.31 -17.17 -6.37
CA VAL A 20 -0.04 -17.64 -5.00
C VAL A 20 0.24 -16.45 -4.08
N TRP A 21 1.07 -15.51 -4.54
CA TRP A 21 1.38 -14.28 -3.81
C TRP A 21 0.12 -13.46 -3.52
N ASP A 22 -0.70 -13.20 -4.53
CA ASP A 22 -1.93 -12.41 -4.42
C ASP A 22 -2.92 -13.03 -3.43
N LYS A 23 -3.00 -14.36 -3.39
CA LYS A 23 -3.84 -15.07 -2.41
C LYS A 23 -3.36 -14.83 -0.98
N HIS A 24 -2.08 -15.05 -0.70
CA HIS A 24 -1.55 -14.99 0.67
C HIS A 24 -1.43 -13.54 1.17
N PHE A 25 -0.82 -12.66 0.38
CA PHE A 25 -0.68 -11.25 0.76
C PHE A 25 -2.01 -10.51 0.71
N GLY A 26 -2.89 -10.81 -0.24
CA GLY A 26 -4.24 -10.27 -0.26
C GLY A 26 -5.04 -10.61 1.00
N ASN A 27 -4.89 -11.83 1.52
CA ASN A 27 -5.51 -12.19 2.81
C ASN A 27 -4.88 -11.43 3.98
N LEU A 28 -3.55 -11.32 4.02
CA LEU A 28 -2.86 -10.53 5.05
C LEU A 28 -3.31 -9.07 5.06
N TYR A 29 -3.42 -8.43 3.90
CA TYR A 29 -3.84 -7.04 3.78
C TYR A 29 -5.25 -6.82 4.29
N LYS A 30 -6.17 -7.77 4.06
CA LYS A 30 -7.53 -7.74 4.65
C LYS A 30 -7.48 -7.80 6.18
N GLN A 31 -6.64 -8.65 6.76
CA GLN A 31 -6.48 -8.74 8.21
C GLN A 31 -5.93 -7.44 8.81
N LEU A 32 -4.93 -6.84 8.16
CA LEU A 32 -4.36 -5.55 8.56
C LEU A 32 -5.42 -4.44 8.50
N GLU A 33 -6.26 -4.41 7.47
CA GLU A 33 -7.37 -3.45 7.36
C GLU A 33 -8.39 -3.60 8.49
N ILE A 34 -8.74 -4.84 8.86
CA ILE A 34 -9.61 -5.12 10.02
C ILE A 34 -8.95 -4.63 11.32
N GLN A 35 -7.67 -4.93 11.53
CA GLN A 35 -6.93 -4.47 12.72
C GLN A 35 -6.89 -2.94 12.82
N LYS A 36 -6.59 -2.26 11.70
CA LYS A 36 -6.61 -0.80 11.61
C LYS A 36 -8.01 -0.25 11.93
N ARG A 37 -9.07 -0.86 11.40
CA ARG A 37 -10.45 -0.45 11.69
C ARG A 37 -10.79 -0.60 13.18
N ASN A 38 -10.42 -1.72 13.79
CA ASN A 38 -10.64 -1.95 15.22
C ASN A 38 -9.89 -0.93 16.09
N TYR A 39 -8.66 -0.57 15.70
CA TYR A 39 -7.90 0.48 16.35
C TYR A 39 -8.61 1.85 16.24
N GLN A 40 -9.13 2.21 15.06
CA GLN A 40 -9.92 3.44 14.89
C GLN A 40 -11.20 3.43 15.74
N LEU A 41 -11.89 2.30 15.86
CA LEU A 41 -13.08 2.15 16.71
C LEU A 41 -12.78 2.37 18.19
N SER A 42 -11.58 2.02 18.64
CA SER A 42 -11.14 2.33 20.02
C SER A 42 -11.11 3.84 20.31
N GLY A 43 -11.06 4.67 19.25
CA GLY A 43 -11.18 6.12 19.28
C GLY A 43 -12.42 6.65 19.99
N PHE A 44 -13.50 5.86 20.02
CA PHE A 44 -14.71 6.19 20.77
C PHE A 44 -14.42 6.34 22.28
N PHE A 45 -13.67 5.39 22.85
CA PHE A 45 -13.30 5.39 24.27
C PHE A 45 -11.99 6.14 24.56
N ASN A 46 -11.08 6.18 23.58
CA ASN A 46 -9.77 6.78 23.71
C ASN A 46 -9.49 7.79 22.57
N PRO A 47 -9.66 9.11 22.82
CA PRO A 47 -9.45 10.12 21.77
C PRO A 47 -8.02 10.11 21.20
N PHE A 48 -7.03 9.65 21.98
CA PHE A 48 -5.65 9.56 21.51
C PHE A 48 -5.49 8.62 20.32
N ALA A 49 -6.28 7.53 20.25
CA ALA A 49 -6.23 6.60 19.11
C ALA A 49 -6.63 7.30 17.81
N SER A 50 -7.67 8.13 17.84
CA SER A 50 -8.12 8.91 16.68
C SER A 50 -7.10 9.98 16.28
N VAL A 51 -6.50 10.70 17.25
CA VAL A 51 -5.43 11.68 16.98
C VAL A 51 -4.23 11.00 16.32
N GLN A 52 -3.75 9.90 16.91
CA GLN A 52 -2.59 9.16 16.40
C GLN A 52 -2.87 8.62 15.00
N SER A 53 -4.04 8.00 14.78
CA SER A 53 -4.46 7.46 13.49
C SER A 53 -4.50 8.53 12.40
N LEU A 54 -5.14 9.66 12.68
CA LEU A 54 -5.29 10.76 11.74
C LEU A 54 -3.93 11.44 11.45
N SER A 55 -3.11 11.64 12.47
CA SER A 55 -1.75 12.20 12.34
C SER A 55 -0.89 11.37 11.39
N MET A 56 -0.79 10.06 11.63
CA MET A 56 -0.05 9.16 10.73
C MET A 56 -0.63 9.14 9.32
N GLY A 57 -1.96 9.20 9.18
CA GLY A 57 -2.63 9.27 7.89
C GLY A 57 -2.28 10.54 7.11
N THR A 58 -2.25 11.69 7.78
CA THR A 58 -1.86 12.97 7.16
C THR A 58 -0.36 13.04 6.83
N ALA A 59 0.49 12.39 7.63
CA ALA A 59 1.93 12.33 7.42
C ALA A 59 2.34 11.28 6.37
N GLY A 60 1.41 10.44 5.91
CA GLY A 60 1.70 9.35 4.99
C GLY A 60 2.53 8.21 5.60
N THR A 61 2.61 8.13 6.93
CA THR A 61 3.40 7.13 7.67
C THR A 61 2.55 5.99 8.21
N ASP A 62 1.30 5.91 7.81
CA ASP A 62 0.36 4.90 8.29
C ASP A 62 0.38 3.62 7.45
N MET A 63 -0.38 2.63 7.92
CA MET A 63 -0.52 1.34 7.26
C MET A 63 -1.07 1.46 5.83
N PHE A 64 -2.03 2.34 5.57
CA PHE A 64 -2.64 2.42 4.25
C PHE A 64 -1.64 2.92 3.19
N HIS A 65 -0.83 3.94 3.51
CA HIS A 65 0.24 4.40 2.61
C HIS A 65 1.32 3.34 2.41
N HIS A 66 1.68 2.61 3.47
CA HIS A 66 2.63 1.51 3.36
C HIS A 66 2.14 0.40 2.41
N LEU A 67 0.87 -0.02 2.53
CA LEU A 67 0.29 -1.03 1.65
C LEU A 67 0.17 -0.56 0.19
N ASP A 68 -0.11 0.73 -0.02
CA ASP A 68 -0.15 1.31 -1.37
C ASP A 68 1.23 1.29 -2.03
N PHE A 69 2.28 1.68 -1.30
CA PHE A 69 3.66 1.55 -1.76
C PHE A 69 4.01 0.10 -2.13
N LEU A 70 3.71 -0.86 -1.25
CA LEU A 70 3.98 -2.28 -1.52
C LEU A 70 3.27 -2.77 -2.79
N LYS A 71 2.02 -2.35 -2.99
CA LYS A 71 1.26 -2.69 -4.20
C LYS A 71 1.90 -2.10 -5.46
N GLN A 72 2.30 -0.83 -5.43
CA GLN A 72 2.97 -0.19 -6.57
C GLN A 72 4.33 -0.84 -6.87
N ALA A 73 5.10 -1.16 -5.84
CA ALA A 73 6.39 -1.84 -5.96
C ALA A 73 6.23 -3.26 -6.53
N GLU A 74 5.23 -4.02 -6.07
CA GLU A 74 4.95 -5.37 -6.58
C GLU A 74 4.49 -5.35 -8.05
N ASN A 75 3.63 -4.41 -8.42
CA ASN A 75 3.24 -4.21 -9.82
C ASN A 75 4.47 -3.90 -10.71
N TYR A 76 5.38 -3.07 -10.21
CA TYR A 76 6.62 -2.77 -10.91
C TYR A 76 7.53 -4.00 -11.02
N ARG A 77 7.69 -4.79 -9.93
CA ARG A 77 8.47 -6.04 -9.93
C ARG A 77 7.97 -6.99 -11.03
N ARG A 78 6.66 -7.20 -11.11
CA ARG A 78 6.04 -8.06 -12.14
C ARG A 78 6.30 -7.54 -13.55
N PHE A 79 6.15 -6.24 -13.76
CA PHE A 79 6.49 -5.60 -15.03
C PHE A 79 7.96 -5.81 -15.40
N PHE A 80 8.86 -5.56 -14.45
CA PHE A 80 10.30 -5.65 -14.64
C PHE A 80 10.73 -7.07 -15.01
N ILE A 81 10.30 -8.08 -14.24
CA ILE A 81 10.61 -9.48 -14.51
C ILE A 81 10.02 -9.93 -15.85
N LYS A 82 8.79 -9.52 -16.18
CA LYS A 82 8.18 -9.82 -17.48
C LYS A 82 8.98 -9.23 -18.64
N LYS A 83 9.53 -8.02 -18.48
CA LYS A 83 10.44 -7.44 -19.48
C LYS A 83 11.70 -8.29 -19.64
N LEU A 84 12.33 -8.69 -18.53
CA LEU A 84 13.53 -9.55 -18.57
C LEU A 84 13.26 -10.91 -19.23
N ASN A 85 12.18 -11.58 -18.83
CA ASN A 85 11.83 -12.90 -19.35
C ASN A 85 11.46 -12.84 -20.85
N ASN A 86 10.74 -11.81 -21.27
CA ASN A 86 10.42 -11.60 -22.68
C ASN A 86 11.67 -11.30 -23.51
N GLU A 87 12.57 -10.48 -22.98
CA GLU A 87 13.83 -10.19 -23.66
C GLU A 87 14.69 -11.45 -23.81
N TYR A 88 14.73 -12.28 -22.77
CA TYR A 88 15.39 -13.58 -22.85
C TYR A 88 14.69 -14.54 -23.83
N ALA A 89 13.37 -14.50 -23.95
CA ALA A 89 12.61 -15.36 -24.86
C ALA A 89 12.70 -14.94 -26.34
N PHE A 90 12.67 -13.63 -26.61
CA PHE A 90 12.42 -13.06 -27.94
C PHE A 90 13.53 -12.12 -28.44
N GLY A 91 14.45 -11.68 -27.59
CA GLY A 91 15.54 -10.74 -27.89
C GLY A 91 16.73 -11.33 -28.67
N GLY A 92 16.65 -12.62 -29.06
CA GLY A 92 17.67 -13.28 -29.87
C GLY A 92 18.42 -14.42 -29.18
N SER A 93 18.12 -14.70 -27.92
CA SER A 93 18.58 -15.92 -27.24
C SER A 93 18.02 -17.18 -27.89
N LYS A 94 18.72 -18.31 -27.72
CA LYS A 94 18.29 -19.63 -28.19
C LYS A 94 18.13 -20.57 -27.02
N THR A 95 17.17 -21.49 -27.09
CA THR A 95 16.99 -22.53 -26.06
C THR A 95 18.31 -23.29 -25.84
N GLY A 96 18.81 -23.30 -24.60
CA GLY A 96 20.09 -23.92 -24.22
C GLY A 96 21.27 -22.94 -24.16
N ASP A 97 21.17 -21.75 -24.75
CA ASP A 97 22.21 -20.71 -24.69
C ASP A 97 22.08 -19.87 -23.41
N ARG A 98 22.63 -20.40 -22.32
CA ARG A 98 22.68 -19.71 -21.01
C ARG A 98 23.70 -18.59 -20.95
N SER A 99 24.56 -18.45 -21.97
CA SER A 99 25.60 -17.41 -22.01
C SER A 99 25.12 -16.11 -22.66
N TRP A 100 23.95 -16.15 -23.29
CA TRP A 100 23.33 -14.99 -23.91
C TRP A 100 23.08 -13.86 -22.89
N LYS A 101 23.34 -12.63 -23.31
CA LYS A 101 23.12 -11.41 -22.53
C LYS A 101 22.38 -10.40 -23.39
N ALA A 102 21.40 -9.73 -22.79
CA ALA A 102 20.79 -8.55 -23.39
C ALA A 102 21.81 -7.42 -23.50
N ASP A 103 21.62 -6.53 -24.46
CA ASP A 103 22.46 -5.36 -24.67
C ASP A 103 22.16 -4.25 -23.64
N THR A 104 23.02 -3.23 -23.61
CA THR A 104 22.83 -2.08 -22.71
C THR A 104 21.62 -1.23 -23.11
N GLU A 105 21.28 -1.20 -24.41
CA GLU A 105 20.14 -0.44 -24.93
C GLU A 105 18.81 -0.97 -24.37
N PHE A 106 18.67 -2.30 -24.26
CA PHE A 106 17.54 -2.94 -23.61
C PHE A 106 17.41 -2.47 -22.16
N PHE A 107 18.47 -2.55 -21.36
CA PHE A 107 18.40 -2.15 -19.95
C PHE A 107 18.04 -0.68 -19.77
N GLN A 108 18.54 0.21 -20.64
CA GLN A 108 18.18 1.63 -20.64
C GLN A 108 16.73 1.89 -21.07
N SER A 109 16.13 0.99 -21.86
CA SER A 109 14.73 1.10 -22.28
C SER A 109 13.73 0.74 -21.18
N VAL A 110 14.17 0.03 -20.13
CA VAL A 110 13.31 -0.37 -19.02
C VAL A 110 13.13 0.83 -18.09
N LYS A 111 11.87 1.29 -17.98
CA LYS A 111 11.51 2.42 -17.11
C LYS A 111 11.85 2.11 -15.65
N ASP A 112 12.46 3.06 -14.94
CA ASP A 112 12.71 2.97 -13.50
C ASP A 112 11.43 2.99 -12.65
N PHE A 113 11.51 2.40 -11.46
CA PHE A 113 10.45 2.51 -10.47
C PHE A 113 10.34 3.94 -9.96
N SER A 114 9.12 4.49 -10.01
CA SER A 114 8.79 5.78 -9.43
C SER A 114 7.50 5.62 -8.63
N TYR A 115 7.60 5.84 -7.31
CA TYR A 115 6.45 5.76 -6.42
C TYR A 115 5.59 7.03 -6.56
N SER A 116 4.32 6.85 -6.86
CA SER A 116 3.34 7.94 -6.86
C SER A 116 2.67 8.01 -5.50
N PHE A 117 2.99 9.04 -4.71
CA PHE A 117 2.34 9.26 -3.43
C PHE A 117 0.83 9.50 -3.64
N PRO A 118 -0.05 8.81 -2.92
CA PRO A 118 -1.47 9.07 -3.02
C PRO A 118 -1.79 10.48 -2.52
N VAL A 119 -2.68 11.17 -3.24
CA VAL A 119 -3.18 12.48 -2.81
C VAL A 119 -4.01 12.28 -1.54
N PHE A 120 -3.80 13.09 -0.51
CA PHE A 120 -4.52 12.95 0.77
C PHE A 120 -6.05 12.76 0.61
N LEU A 121 -6.67 13.49 -0.31
CA LEU A 121 -8.11 13.40 -0.59
C LEU A 121 -8.56 11.99 -1.00
N SER A 122 -7.72 11.18 -1.64
CA SER A 122 -8.10 9.81 -2.01
C SER A 122 -8.14 8.86 -0.81
N PHE A 123 -7.53 9.23 0.32
CA PHE A 123 -7.49 8.44 1.56
C PHE A 123 -8.37 9.00 2.68
N VAL A 124 -8.91 10.22 2.55
CA VAL A 124 -9.78 10.87 3.56
C VAL A 124 -10.92 9.95 4.03
N SER A 125 -11.55 9.22 3.11
CA SER A 125 -12.65 8.29 3.44
C SER A 125 -12.25 7.22 4.46
N LYS A 126 -10.96 6.85 4.52
CA LYS A 126 -10.44 5.86 5.46
C LYS A 126 -10.38 6.38 6.90
N TYR A 127 -10.37 7.70 7.11
CA TYR A 127 -10.23 8.34 8.43
C TYR A 127 -11.51 9.00 8.94
N ILE A 128 -12.66 8.76 8.30
CA ILE A 128 -13.93 9.39 8.71
C ILE A 128 -14.28 9.08 10.17
N LEU A 129 -14.02 7.86 10.64
CA LEU A 129 -14.25 7.48 12.04
C LEU A 129 -13.37 8.29 13.00
N ASP A 130 -12.08 8.45 12.68
CA ASP A 130 -11.15 9.22 13.50
C ASP A 130 -11.64 10.67 13.63
N ILE A 131 -12.06 11.29 12.51
CA ILE A 131 -12.61 12.65 12.48
C ILE A 131 -13.88 12.75 13.33
N LEU A 132 -14.83 11.81 13.17
CA LEU A 132 -16.08 11.81 13.92
C LEU A 132 -15.85 11.68 15.43
N PHE A 133 -14.94 10.79 15.86
CA PHE A 133 -14.63 10.65 17.28
C PHE A 133 -13.91 11.87 17.85
N LEU A 134 -13.01 12.51 17.09
CA LEU A 134 -12.39 13.76 17.54
C LEU A 134 -13.40 14.90 17.68
N LEU A 135 -14.37 15.00 16.76
CA LEU A 135 -15.48 15.95 16.87
C LEU A 135 -16.35 15.66 18.10
N LEU A 136 -16.70 14.38 18.32
CA LEU A 136 -17.45 13.94 19.50
C LEU A 136 -16.74 14.36 20.78
N TRP A 137 -15.45 14.03 20.93
CA TRP A 137 -14.68 14.39 22.11
C TRP A 137 -14.52 15.90 22.28
N SER A 138 -14.38 16.65 21.19
CA SER A 138 -14.32 18.11 21.23
C SER A 138 -15.63 18.72 21.74
N VAL A 139 -16.78 18.23 21.28
CA VAL A 139 -18.10 18.65 21.78
C VAL A 139 -18.30 18.27 23.25
N CYS A 140 -17.93 17.04 23.63
CA CYS A 140 -17.97 16.58 25.03
C CYS A 140 -17.12 17.46 25.95
N LEU A 141 -15.91 17.82 25.53
CA LEU A 141 -15.03 18.70 26.30
C LEU A 141 -15.62 20.11 26.46
N LEU A 142 -16.15 20.70 25.39
CA LEU A 142 -16.81 22.01 25.46
C LEU A 142 -18.04 21.99 26.39
N PHE A 143 -18.83 20.91 26.33
CA PHE A 143 -19.98 20.72 27.22
C PHE A 143 -19.56 20.60 28.69
N LEU A 144 -18.54 19.78 28.98
CA LEU A 144 -18.01 19.60 30.33
C LEU A 144 -17.41 20.91 30.88
N LEU A 145 -16.65 21.65 30.06
CA LEU A 145 -16.09 22.95 30.44
C LEU A 145 -17.19 23.95 30.80
N LYS A 146 -18.24 24.06 29.97
CA LYS A 146 -19.39 24.92 30.25
C LYS A 146 -20.08 24.51 31.56
N TYR A 147 -20.37 23.23 31.73
CA TYR A 147 -21.02 22.70 32.92
C TYR A 147 -20.21 22.95 34.20
N SER A 148 -18.89 22.74 34.15
CA SER A 148 -18.00 23.00 35.28
C SER A 148 -17.90 24.50 35.60
N SER A 149 -17.83 25.37 34.59
CA SER A 149 -17.80 26.82 34.78
C SER A 149 -19.06 27.35 35.46
N GLU A 150 -20.24 26.84 35.09
CA GLU A 150 -21.50 27.23 35.72
C GLU A 150 -21.55 26.84 37.20
N LYS A 151 -20.96 25.69 37.58
CA LYS A 151 -20.85 25.27 38.98
C LYS A 151 -19.87 26.10 39.80
N THR A 152 -18.74 26.51 39.22
CA THR A 152 -17.76 27.34 39.92
C THR A 152 -18.27 28.76 40.20
N ILE A 153 -19.20 29.28 39.41
CA ILE A 153 -19.81 30.61 39.63
C ILE A 153 -20.88 30.60 40.74
N ILE A 154 -21.42 29.43 41.10
CA ILE A 154 -22.50 29.28 42.09
C ILE A 154 -21.96 29.03 43.53
N LEU A 155 -20.64 28.81 43.68
CA LEU A 155 -19.93 28.61 44.96
C LEU A 155 -19.17 29.87 45.37
#